data_AF-A0A1H6S9T3-F1
#
_entry.id   AF-A0A1H6S9T3-F1
#
_cell.length_a   1.000
_cell.length_b   1.000
_cell.length_c   1.000
_cell.angle_alpha   90.00
_cell.angle_beta   90.00
_cell.angle_gamma   90.00
#
_symmetry.space_group_name_H-M   'P 1'
#
loop_
_entity.id
_entity.type
_entity.pdbx_description
1 polymer ?
#
loop_
_entity_poly.entity_id
_entity_poly.type
_entity_poly.pdbx_seq_one_letter_code
_entity_poly.pdbx_strand_id
1 'polypeptide(L)'
;MAETCLALVAYQGQVLVFEHQASQWQRLDLKEEPCLCLQALGWHKILQEIRDYYNQSGELADISIYFWVEAAQIRELTPLLTAKTYGLQHWHLMQWPLWLAFLSPQAAPATDQQTQDLAHLQAWVQASLLPQLMPVQGLASAAHTLEKQAAHWQAQLEHCQQEKAALAFDKAALIQEVAELRQALQDQQAKAVYQPTNLSLEGLVTYLPIIYKEFWSTIRPDELALLASSLQVPEVPSPIREPSAGVIEVMKKRLQALPPSQQTQIRAFCQSLPKQPQVRAEMAFFFN
;
A
#
# COMPACT_ATOMS: atom_id res chain seq x y z
N MET A 1 38.30 13.47 -31.18
CA MET A 1 38.22 13.11 -32.62
C MET A 1 36.76 12.77 -32.88
N ALA A 2 36.20 13.14 -34.03
CA ALA A 2 34.77 12.93 -34.29
C ALA A 2 34.53 11.42 -34.48
N GLU A 3 33.96 10.76 -33.49
CA GLU A 3 33.54 9.36 -33.58
C GLU A 3 32.33 9.28 -34.51
N THR A 4 32.53 8.75 -35.72
CA THR A 4 31.44 8.53 -36.68
C THR A 4 30.49 7.49 -36.11
N CYS A 5 29.19 7.80 -36.05
CA CYS A 5 28.17 6.86 -35.61
C CYS A 5 27.33 6.39 -36.81
N LEU A 6 27.14 5.09 -36.94
CA LEU A 6 26.33 4.47 -37.98
C LEU A 6 25.15 3.70 -37.39
N ALA A 7 24.01 3.77 -38.06
CA ALA A 7 22.81 3.00 -37.76
C ALA A 7 22.45 2.16 -38.98
N LEU A 8 22.50 0.84 -38.83
CA LEU A 8 22.08 -0.12 -39.86
C LEU A 8 20.72 -0.68 -39.45
N VAL A 9 19.74 -0.50 -40.33
CA VAL A 9 18.37 -0.97 -40.12
C VAL A 9 18.04 -2.03 -41.15
N ALA A 10 17.86 -3.27 -40.71
CA ALA A 10 17.46 -4.38 -41.56
C ALA A 10 15.95 -4.63 -41.46
N TYR A 11 15.27 -4.59 -42.61
CA TYR A 11 13.84 -4.81 -42.72
C TYR A 11 13.51 -5.54 -44.02
N GLN A 12 12.71 -6.62 -43.95
CA GLN A 12 12.30 -7.40 -45.13
C GLN A 12 13.46 -7.84 -46.05
N GLY A 13 14.64 -8.10 -45.47
CA GLY A 13 15.82 -8.53 -46.22
C GLY A 13 16.57 -7.40 -46.95
N GLN A 14 16.25 -6.13 -46.69
CA GLN A 14 17.01 -4.96 -47.12
C GLN A 14 17.66 -4.29 -45.91
N VAL A 15 18.83 -3.67 -46.10
CA VAL A 15 19.55 -2.90 -45.08
C VAL A 15 19.65 -1.44 -45.51
N LEU A 16 19.12 -0.56 -44.67
CA LEU A 16 19.30 0.89 -44.75
C LEU A 16 20.46 1.30 -43.85
N VAL A 17 21.32 2.19 -44.35
CA VAL A 17 22.47 2.71 -43.59
C VAL A 17 22.26 4.20 -43.36
N PHE A 18 22.44 4.61 -42.11
CA PHE A 18 22.39 6.00 -41.69
C PHE A 18 23.67 6.38 -40.99
N GLU A 19 24.11 7.61 -41.20
CA GLU A 19 25.29 8.20 -40.58
C GLU A 19 24.89 9.43 -39.78
N HIS A 20 25.48 9.57 -38.59
CA HIS A 20 25.30 10.76 -37.77
C HIS A 20 26.43 11.76 -38.05
N GLN A 21 26.10 12.85 -38.75
CA GLN A 21 27.00 13.95 -39.04
C GLN A 21 26.42 15.28 -38.52
N ALA A 22 27.25 16.11 -37.87
CA ALA A 22 26.87 17.46 -37.43
C ALA A 22 25.52 17.54 -36.65
N SER A 23 25.30 16.60 -35.73
CA SER A 23 24.08 16.51 -34.91
C SER A 23 22.79 16.18 -35.68
N GLN A 24 22.90 15.65 -36.89
CA GLN A 24 21.77 15.15 -37.68
C GLN A 24 22.09 13.78 -38.26
N TRP A 25 21.07 12.93 -38.33
CA TRP A 25 21.17 11.64 -39.01
C TRP A 25 20.81 11.79 -40.49
N GLN A 26 21.71 11.36 -41.36
CA GLN A 26 21.53 11.37 -42.81
C GLN A 26 21.61 9.95 -43.35
N ARG A 27 20.89 9.68 -44.44
CA ARG A 27 20.98 8.39 -45.13
C ARG A 27 22.31 8.32 -45.88
N LEU A 28 22.99 7.18 -45.77
CA LEU A 28 24.22 6.91 -46.48
C LEU A 28 23.96 5.90 -47.60
N ASP A 29 24.08 6.35 -48.85
CA ASP A 29 23.93 5.51 -50.03
C ASP A 29 25.28 4.89 -50.39
N LEU A 30 25.46 3.61 -50.05
CA LEU A 30 26.68 2.89 -50.37
C LEU A 30 26.65 2.51 -51.85
N LYS A 31 27.68 2.93 -52.61
CA LYS A 31 27.78 2.72 -54.07
C LYS A 31 26.57 3.22 -54.88
N GLU A 32 25.95 4.32 -54.46
CA GLU A 32 24.75 4.90 -55.08
C GLU A 32 23.49 4.02 -54.97
N GLU A 33 23.53 2.95 -54.17
CA GLU A 33 22.35 2.13 -53.88
C GLU A 33 21.61 2.67 -52.63
N PRO A 34 20.27 2.87 -52.71
CA PRO A 34 19.49 3.41 -51.58
C PRO A 34 19.28 2.39 -50.45
N CYS A 35 19.50 1.11 -50.72
CA CYS A 35 19.46 0.02 -49.75
C CYS A 35 20.29 -1.18 -50.24
N LEU A 36 20.89 -1.91 -49.31
CA LEU A 36 21.65 -3.11 -49.61
C LEU A 36 20.77 -4.36 -49.45
N CYS A 37 20.81 -5.27 -50.41
CA CYS A 37 20.06 -6.53 -50.33
C CYS A 37 20.78 -7.54 -49.41
N LEU A 38 20.25 -7.73 -48.20
CA LEU A 38 20.82 -8.61 -47.19
C LEU A 38 20.86 -10.07 -47.66
N GLN A 39 19.83 -10.51 -48.40
CA GLN A 39 19.74 -11.89 -48.89
C GLN A 39 20.77 -12.19 -49.98
N ALA A 40 21.15 -11.19 -50.79
CA ALA A 40 22.12 -11.35 -51.87
C ALA A 40 23.58 -11.17 -51.41
N LEU A 41 23.80 -10.22 -50.49
CA LEU A 41 25.15 -9.84 -50.05
C LEU A 41 25.57 -10.54 -48.75
N GLY A 42 24.65 -10.72 -47.82
CA GLY A 42 24.93 -11.15 -46.45
C GLY A 42 25.64 -10.08 -45.62
N TRP A 43 25.56 -10.20 -44.29
CA TRP A 43 26.15 -9.22 -43.35
C TRP A 43 27.67 -9.04 -43.52
N HIS A 44 28.37 -10.10 -43.91
CA HIS A 44 29.82 -10.06 -44.14
C HIS A 44 30.20 -9.05 -45.23
N LYS A 45 29.52 -9.09 -46.39
CA LYS A 45 29.80 -8.16 -47.50
C LYS A 45 29.34 -6.75 -47.18
N ILE A 46 28.21 -6.58 -46.48
CA ILE A 46 27.72 -5.26 -46.07
C ILE A 46 28.74 -4.57 -45.16
N LEU A 47 29.28 -5.28 -44.15
CA LEU A 47 30.33 -4.74 -43.27
C LEU A 47 31.63 -4.45 -44.02
N GLN A 48 31.97 -5.29 -45.01
CA GLN A 48 33.12 -5.04 -45.87
C GLN A 48 32.92 -3.78 -46.74
N GLU A 49 31.74 -3.57 -47.31
CA GLU A 49 31.46 -2.36 -48.10
C GLU A 49 31.49 -1.09 -47.24
N ILE A 50 31.01 -1.15 -46.00
CA ILE A 50 31.13 -0.03 -45.05
C ILE A 50 32.61 0.23 -44.74
N ARG A 51 33.40 -0.82 -44.48
CA ARG A 51 34.86 -0.70 -44.29
C ARG A 51 35.54 -0.04 -45.48
N ASP A 52 35.22 -0.50 -46.69
CA ASP A 52 35.80 -0.01 -47.94
C ASP A 52 35.39 1.45 -48.20
N TYR A 53 34.14 1.83 -47.89
CA TYR A 53 33.62 3.19 -48.03
C TYR A 53 34.35 4.19 -47.13
N TYR A 54 34.53 3.84 -45.84
CA TYR A 54 35.26 4.72 -44.92
C TYR A 54 36.77 4.72 -45.18
N ASN A 55 37.29 3.79 -46.00
CA ASN A 55 38.67 3.68 -46.50
C ASN A 55 39.74 4.01 -45.45
N GLN A 56 39.47 3.64 -44.20
CA GLN A 56 40.28 3.99 -43.05
C GLN A 56 41.17 2.81 -42.70
N SER A 57 42.46 3.08 -42.56
CA SER A 57 43.49 2.14 -42.10
C SER A 57 43.23 1.56 -40.70
N GLY A 58 42.22 2.06 -39.97
CA GLY A 58 41.86 1.68 -38.61
C GLY A 58 40.76 0.63 -38.46
N GLU A 59 40.34 -0.06 -39.53
CA GLU A 59 39.38 -1.19 -39.47
C GLU A 59 38.14 -0.89 -38.59
N LEU A 60 37.37 0.16 -38.91
CA LEU A 60 36.14 0.57 -38.20
C LEU A 60 36.28 0.79 -36.67
N ALA A 61 37.49 0.82 -36.10
CA ALA A 61 37.69 0.89 -34.65
C ALA A 61 37.12 2.17 -34.02
N ASP A 62 37.19 3.28 -34.75
CA ASP A 62 36.71 4.60 -34.33
C ASP A 62 35.23 4.86 -34.68
N ILE A 63 34.53 3.83 -35.19
CA ILE A 63 33.13 3.93 -35.64
C ILE A 63 32.22 3.15 -34.69
N SER A 64 31.20 3.85 -34.17
CA SER A 64 30.16 3.23 -33.36
C SER A 64 29.01 2.78 -34.24
N ILE A 65 28.71 1.47 -34.24
CA ILE A 65 27.67 0.90 -35.11
C ILE A 65 26.50 0.34 -34.31
N TYR A 66 25.29 0.82 -34.63
CA TYR A 66 24.05 0.31 -34.09
C TYR A 66 23.34 -0.55 -35.14
N PHE A 67 23.03 -1.79 -34.78
CA PHE A 67 22.33 -2.74 -35.64
C PHE A 67 20.90 -2.92 -35.16
N TRP A 68 19.94 -2.58 -36.00
CA TRP A 68 18.54 -2.91 -35.83
C TRP A 68 18.15 -4.03 -36.77
N VAL A 69 17.89 -5.20 -36.21
CA VAL A 69 17.71 -6.42 -36.99
C VAL A 69 16.56 -7.26 -36.48
N GLU A 70 16.02 -8.09 -37.35
CA GLU A 70 15.05 -9.12 -36.98
C GLU A 70 15.71 -10.26 -36.21
N ALA A 71 14.93 -10.98 -35.39
CA ALA A 71 15.45 -12.04 -34.51
C ALA A 71 16.27 -13.11 -35.24
N ALA A 72 15.88 -13.44 -36.49
CA ALA A 72 16.58 -14.41 -37.32
C ALA A 72 18.01 -13.98 -37.68
N GLN A 73 18.20 -12.68 -37.92
CA GLN A 73 19.47 -12.10 -38.39
C GLN A 73 20.49 -11.93 -37.26
N ILE A 74 20.05 -11.88 -36.00
CA ILE A 74 20.93 -11.79 -34.82
C ILE A 74 21.91 -12.96 -34.77
N ARG A 75 21.46 -14.17 -35.13
CA ARG A 75 22.27 -15.39 -35.10
C ARG A 75 23.43 -15.34 -36.10
N GLU A 76 23.22 -14.67 -37.24
CA GLU A 76 24.24 -14.51 -38.28
C GLU A 76 25.20 -13.35 -37.95
N LEU A 77 24.68 -12.29 -37.35
CA LEU A 77 25.44 -11.07 -37.04
C LEU A 77 26.37 -11.24 -35.82
N THR A 78 25.89 -11.90 -34.76
CA THR A 78 26.63 -12.07 -33.48
C THR A 78 28.04 -12.67 -33.65
N PRO A 79 28.24 -13.76 -34.41
CA PRO A 79 29.59 -14.30 -34.61
C PRO A 79 30.50 -13.36 -35.41
N LEU A 80 29.96 -12.57 -36.34
CA LEU A 80 30.74 -11.61 -37.13
C LEU A 80 31.23 -10.42 -36.29
N LEU A 81 30.40 -9.96 -35.34
CA LEU A 81 30.75 -8.87 -34.43
C LEU A 81 31.74 -9.31 -33.33
N THR A 82 31.66 -10.56 -32.89
CA THR A 82 32.55 -11.10 -31.84
C THR A 82 33.90 -11.58 -32.39
N ALA A 83 33.97 -11.95 -33.68
CA ALA A 83 35.20 -12.45 -34.30
C ALA A 83 36.33 -11.40 -34.47
N LYS A 84 36.10 -10.13 -34.10
CA LYS A 84 37.04 -8.99 -34.28
C LYS A 84 37.56 -8.79 -35.72
N THR A 85 37.00 -9.50 -36.71
CA THR A 85 37.42 -9.50 -38.11
C THR A 85 37.41 -8.12 -38.77
N TYR A 86 36.61 -7.21 -38.22
CA TYR A 86 36.41 -5.85 -38.73
C TYR A 86 36.83 -4.77 -37.76
N GLY A 87 37.63 -5.08 -36.73
CA GLY A 87 38.15 -4.10 -35.76
C GLY A 87 37.12 -3.31 -34.93
N LEU A 88 35.82 -3.60 -35.06
CA LEU A 88 34.72 -2.96 -34.36
C LEU A 88 34.87 -3.06 -32.84
N GLN A 89 35.09 -1.90 -32.19
CA GLN A 89 35.17 -1.81 -30.72
C GLN A 89 33.84 -1.41 -30.08
N HIS A 90 33.02 -0.65 -30.81
CA HIS A 90 31.79 -0.07 -30.30
C HIS A 90 30.61 -0.49 -31.18
N TRP A 91 29.87 -1.51 -30.73
CA TRP A 91 28.67 -1.96 -31.43
C TRP A 91 27.52 -2.26 -30.47
N HIS A 92 26.30 -2.02 -30.95
CA HIS A 92 25.07 -2.27 -30.21
C HIS A 92 24.09 -3.02 -31.10
N LEU A 93 23.48 -4.08 -30.56
CA LEU A 93 22.54 -4.92 -31.28
C LEU A 93 21.15 -4.76 -30.67
N MET A 94 20.19 -4.39 -31.52
CA MET A 94 18.82 -4.09 -31.17
C MET A 94 17.85 -4.93 -31.99
N GLN A 95 16.89 -5.55 -31.31
CA GLN A 95 15.90 -6.43 -31.93
C GLN A 95 14.59 -5.67 -32.24
N TRP A 96 14.13 -5.75 -33.50
CA TRP A 96 12.93 -5.07 -34.02
C TRP A 96 11.66 -5.20 -33.16
N PRO A 97 11.19 -6.42 -32.82
CA PRO A 97 9.96 -6.59 -32.02
C PRO A 97 9.93 -5.85 -30.68
N LEU A 98 11.08 -5.75 -30.01
CA LEU A 98 11.16 -5.14 -28.69
C LEU A 98 11.05 -3.61 -28.78
N TRP A 99 11.64 -3.02 -29.82
CA TRP A 99 11.65 -1.56 -29.99
C TRP A 99 10.34 -1.01 -30.56
N LEU A 100 9.65 -1.75 -31.43
CA LEU A 100 8.31 -1.39 -31.89
C LEU A 100 7.28 -1.36 -30.75
N ALA A 101 7.52 -2.09 -29.67
CA ALA A 101 6.67 -2.02 -28.47
C ALA A 101 6.94 -0.77 -27.62
N PHE A 102 8.16 -0.24 -27.66
CA PHE A 102 8.56 1.00 -26.95
C PHE A 102 8.18 2.27 -27.71
N LEU A 103 8.24 2.23 -29.05
CA LEU A 103 7.83 3.32 -29.93
C LEU A 103 6.35 3.12 -30.27
N SER A 104 5.46 3.92 -29.65
CA SER A 104 3.99 3.93 -29.81
C SER A 104 3.40 2.98 -30.88
N PRO A 105 2.44 2.09 -30.53
CA PRO A 105 1.86 1.11 -31.46
C PRO A 105 1.12 1.70 -32.66
N GLN A 106 0.89 3.03 -32.70
CA GLN A 106 0.31 3.74 -33.84
C GLN A 106 1.32 4.14 -34.92
N ALA A 107 2.63 4.01 -34.67
CA ALA A 107 3.69 4.48 -35.56
C ALA A 107 4.46 3.35 -36.26
N ALA A 108 4.29 2.09 -35.87
CA ALA A 108 4.89 0.99 -36.62
C ALA A 108 4.29 0.93 -38.04
N PRO A 109 5.09 0.69 -39.10
CA PRO A 109 4.51 0.41 -40.42
C PRO A 109 3.60 -0.80 -40.27
N ALA A 110 2.30 -0.59 -40.46
CA ALA A 110 1.29 -1.62 -40.36
C ALA A 110 1.72 -2.83 -41.22
N THR A 111 1.67 -4.01 -40.64
CA THR A 111 2.00 -5.31 -41.26
C THR A 111 1.04 -5.72 -42.40
N ASP A 112 0.32 -4.78 -42.98
CA ASP A 112 -0.63 -5.02 -44.06
C ASP A 112 0.06 -5.00 -45.42
N GLN A 113 -0.21 -6.04 -46.22
CA GLN A 113 0.54 -6.48 -47.39
C GLN A 113 0.42 -5.60 -48.65
N GLN A 114 0.09 -4.32 -48.54
CA GLN A 114 -0.03 -3.44 -49.71
C GLN A 114 0.60 -2.07 -49.40
N THR A 115 1.72 -1.76 -50.08
CA THR A 115 2.64 -0.60 -49.95
C THR A 115 3.58 -0.64 -48.72
N GLN A 116 4.74 -1.31 -48.70
CA GLN A 116 5.81 -1.48 -49.70
C GLN A 116 6.42 -0.17 -50.25
N ASP A 117 6.65 0.82 -49.38
CA ASP A 117 7.58 1.91 -49.73
C ASP A 117 8.73 1.97 -48.73
N LEU A 118 9.92 1.56 -49.19
CA LEU A 118 11.18 1.75 -48.47
C LEU A 118 11.37 3.22 -48.06
N ALA A 119 10.84 4.14 -48.87
CA ALA A 119 10.81 5.58 -48.58
C ALA A 119 10.01 5.92 -47.32
N HIS A 120 8.90 5.23 -47.05
CA HIS A 120 8.09 5.44 -45.86
C HIS A 120 8.80 4.90 -44.61
N LEU A 121 9.43 3.71 -44.71
CA LEU A 121 10.27 3.18 -43.64
C LEU A 121 11.43 4.13 -43.34
N GLN A 122 12.10 4.64 -44.38
CA GLN A 122 13.18 5.61 -44.23
C GLN A 122 12.71 6.88 -43.51
N ALA A 123 11.61 7.49 -43.96
CA ALA A 123 11.06 8.70 -43.35
C ALA A 123 10.70 8.46 -41.88
N TRP A 124 10.10 7.31 -41.57
CA TRP A 124 9.76 6.93 -40.20
C TRP A 124 11.00 6.73 -39.32
N VAL A 125 12.00 5.99 -39.80
CA VAL A 125 13.27 5.76 -39.09
C VAL A 125 13.95 7.09 -38.80
N GLN A 126 14.02 7.99 -39.78
CA GLN A 126 14.63 9.32 -39.62
C GLN A 126 13.86 10.22 -38.65
N ALA A 127 12.53 10.20 -38.67
CA ALA A 127 11.71 11.06 -37.82
C ALA A 127 11.54 10.54 -36.38
N SER A 128 11.56 9.21 -36.19
CA SER A 128 11.12 8.59 -34.93
C SER A 128 12.20 7.79 -34.22
N LEU A 129 13.04 7.07 -34.97
CA LEU A 129 14.02 6.14 -34.40
C LEU A 129 15.37 6.81 -34.19
N LEU A 130 15.90 7.45 -35.23
CA LEU A 130 17.24 8.06 -35.20
C LEU A 130 17.38 9.20 -34.17
N PRO A 131 16.38 10.07 -33.93
CA PRO A 131 16.51 11.14 -32.92
C PRO A 131 16.60 10.63 -31.48
N GLN A 132 16.20 9.38 -31.21
CA GLN A 132 16.34 8.76 -29.89
C GLN A 132 17.73 8.15 -29.66
N LEU A 133 18.52 8.03 -30.71
CA LEU A 133 19.90 7.55 -30.64
C LEU A 133 20.79 8.72 -30.27
N MET A 134 21.06 8.85 -28.97
CA MET A 134 22.13 9.72 -28.48
C MET A 134 23.48 9.11 -28.88
N PRO A 135 24.40 9.87 -29.49
CA PRO A 135 25.76 9.38 -29.72
C PRO A 135 26.43 8.95 -28.39
N VAL A 136 27.26 7.91 -28.47
CA VAL A 136 27.77 7.05 -27.37
C VAL A 136 28.38 7.81 -26.17
N GLN A 137 28.80 9.06 -26.33
CA GLN A 137 29.37 9.88 -25.25
C GLN A 137 28.40 10.18 -24.10
N GLY A 138 27.08 10.09 -24.33
CA GLY A 138 26.05 10.22 -23.29
C GLY A 138 25.78 8.93 -22.49
N LEU A 139 26.12 7.75 -23.03
CA LEU A 139 25.72 6.47 -22.43
C LEU A 139 26.61 6.06 -21.25
N ALA A 140 27.92 6.30 -21.31
CA ALA A 140 28.83 6.00 -20.19
C ALA A 140 28.57 6.93 -18.99
N SER A 141 28.31 8.21 -19.25
CA SER A 141 27.95 9.18 -18.21
C SER A 141 26.55 8.93 -17.65
N ALA A 142 25.58 8.55 -18.49
CA ALA A 142 24.26 8.12 -18.05
C ALA A 142 24.30 6.82 -17.22
N ALA A 143 25.07 5.81 -17.64
CA ALA A 143 25.25 4.57 -16.89
C ALA A 143 25.83 4.82 -15.49
N HIS A 144 26.88 5.65 -15.38
CA HIS A 144 27.46 6.00 -14.09
C HIS A 144 26.49 6.82 -13.21
N THR A 145 25.66 7.67 -13.83
CA THR A 145 24.62 8.43 -13.11
C THR A 145 23.52 7.50 -12.59
N LEU A 146 23.12 6.51 -13.39
CA LEU A 146 22.13 5.49 -13.01
C LEU A 146 22.66 4.56 -11.91
N GLU A 147 23.94 4.18 -11.94
CA GLU A 147 24.57 3.41 -10.86
C GLU A 147 24.57 4.17 -9.53
N LYS A 148 24.93 5.46 -9.56
CA LYS A 148 24.87 6.32 -8.37
C LYS A 148 23.45 6.50 -7.85
N GLN A 149 22.48 6.65 -8.76
CA GLN A 149 21.07 6.69 -8.39
C GLN A 149 20.63 5.35 -7.79
N ALA A 150 20.95 4.21 -8.41
CA ALA A 150 20.61 2.89 -7.87
C ALA A 150 21.19 2.67 -6.46
N ALA A 151 22.45 3.06 -6.23
CA ALA A 151 23.07 3.00 -4.91
C ALA A 151 22.38 3.93 -3.90
N HIS A 152 21.98 5.14 -4.30
CA HIS A 152 21.23 6.05 -3.45
C HIS A 152 19.84 5.50 -3.08
N TRP A 153 19.11 4.94 -4.05
CA TRP A 153 17.81 4.32 -3.82
C TRP A 153 17.91 3.09 -2.92
N GLN A 154 18.96 2.29 -3.05
CA GLN A 154 19.23 1.16 -2.16
C GLN A 154 19.47 1.63 -0.72
N ALA A 155 20.32 2.65 -0.52
CA ALA A 155 20.54 3.23 0.80
C ALA A 155 19.25 3.81 1.40
N GLN A 156 18.39 4.44 0.59
CA GLN A 156 17.11 4.98 1.04
C GLN A 156 16.10 3.87 1.40
N LEU A 157 16.10 2.76 0.66
CA LEU A 157 15.29 1.57 0.97
C LEU A 157 15.74 0.96 2.30
N GLU A 158 17.04 0.78 2.51
CA GLU A 158 17.58 0.27 3.77
C GLU A 158 17.21 1.18 4.95
N HIS A 159 17.33 2.50 4.77
CA HIS A 159 16.92 3.47 5.79
C HIS A 159 15.42 3.35 6.11
N CYS A 160 14.56 3.29 5.09
CA CYS A 160 13.11 3.14 5.28
C CYS A 160 12.75 1.79 5.93
N GLN A 161 13.50 0.72 5.64
CA GLN A 161 13.33 -0.57 6.30
C GLN A 161 13.71 -0.53 7.77
N GLN A 162 14.82 0.14 8.12
CA GLN A 162 15.24 0.34 9.50
C GLN A 162 14.21 1.16 10.29
N GLU A 163 13.70 2.26 9.73
CA GLU A 163 12.64 3.05 10.36
C GLU A 163 11.36 2.23 10.57
N LYS A 164 10.95 1.42 9.59
CA LYS A 164 9.79 0.52 9.74
C LYS A 164 10.01 -0.52 10.85
N ALA A 165 11.22 -1.06 10.97
CA ALA A 165 11.55 -2.02 12.01
C ALA A 165 11.50 -1.37 13.41
N ALA A 166 12.04 -0.15 13.56
CA ALA A 166 11.95 0.62 14.80
C ALA A 166 10.49 0.92 15.17
N LEU A 167 9.68 1.39 14.21
CA LEU A 167 8.27 1.69 14.44
C LEU A 167 7.45 0.43 14.80
N ALA A 168 7.79 -0.72 14.23
CA ALA A 168 7.16 -1.99 14.57
C ALA A 168 7.47 -2.42 16.00
N PHE A 169 8.69 -2.18 16.47
CA PHE A 169 9.09 -2.42 17.85
C PHE A 169 8.31 -1.53 18.83
N ASP A 170 8.25 -0.22 18.56
CA ASP A 170 7.52 0.74 19.41
C ASP A 170 6.01 0.42 19.46
N LYS A 171 5.43 0.04 18.31
CA LYS A 171 4.03 -0.40 18.24
C LYS A 171 3.78 -1.64 19.09
N ALA A 172 4.70 -2.60 19.11
CA ALA A 172 4.57 -3.79 19.94
C ALA A 172 4.59 -3.44 21.43
N ALA A 173 5.49 -2.54 21.84
CA ALA A 173 5.55 -2.03 23.22
C ALA A 173 4.25 -1.34 23.64
N LEU A 174 3.71 -0.45 22.78
CA LEU A 174 2.43 0.22 23.04
C LEU A 174 1.24 -0.74 23.11
N ILE A 175 1.19 -1.77 22.26
CA ILE A 175 0.15 -2.80 22.33
C ILE A 175 0.20 -3.54 23.66
N GLN A 176 1.40 -3.86 24.14
CA GLN A 176 1.58 -4.50 25.43
C GLN A 176 1.10 -3.60 26.57
N GLU A 177 1.49 -2.32 26.59
CA GLU A 177 1.05 -1.35 27.59
C GLU A 177 -0.49 -1.19 27.60
N VAL A 178 -1.10 -1.10 26.42
CA VAL A 178 -2.57 -1.04 26.29
C VAL A 178 -3.23 -2.31 26.82
N ALA A 179 -2.63 -3.48 26.60
CA ALA A 179 -3.15 -4.74 27.13
C ALA A 179 -3.06 -4.78 28.66
N GLU A 180 -1.94 -4.36 29.24
CA GLU A 180 -1.73 -4.28 30.68
C GLU A 180 -2.71 -3.31 31.35
N LEU A 181 -2.91 -2.12 30.77
CA LEU A 181 -3.87 -1.13 31.28
C LEU A 181 -5.31 -1.63 31.19
N ARG A 182 -5.68 -2.32 30.09
CA ARG A 182 -7.00 -2.93 29.95
C ARG A 182 -7.25 -3.99 31.00
N GLN A 183 -6.24 -4.84 31.28
CA GLN A 183 -6.35 -5.85 32.32
C GLN A 183 -6.48 -5.21 33.70
N ALA A 184 -5.68 -4.17 34.01
CA ALA A 184 -5.79 -3.44 35.27
C ALA A 184 -7.16 -2.77 35.45
N LEU A 185 -7.73 -2.19 34.38
CA LEU A 185 -9.08 -1.63 34.40
C LEU A 185 -10.14 -2.72 34.63
N GLN A 186 -9.98 -3.88 33.99
CA GLN A 186 -10.90 -5.00 34.17
C GLN A 186 -10.85 -5.54 35.61
N ASP A 187 -9.66 -5.62 36.21
CA ASP A 187 -9.49 -5.99 37.62
C ASP A 187 -10.10 -4.95 38.56
N GLN A 188 -9.97 -3.65 38.25
CA GLN A 188 -10.65 -2.59 39.01
C GLN A 188 -12.17 -2.68 38.87
N GLN A 189 -12.69 -2.92 37.67
CA GLN A 189 -14.13 -3.10 37.45
C GLN A 189 -14.65 -4.34 38.19
N ALA A 190 -13.92 -5.47 38.15
CA ALA A 190 -14.27 -6.66 38.91
C ALA A 190 -14.32 -6.36 40.43
N LYS A 191 -13.35 -5.60 40.95
CA LYS A 191 -13.36 -5.13 42.35
C LYS A 191 -14.47 -4.12 42.65
N ALA A 192 -14.85 -3.27 41.70
CA ALA A 192 -15.95 -2.31 41.84
C ALA A 192 -17.33 -2.98 41.75
N VAL A 193 -17.47 -4.12 41.08
CA VAL A 193 -18.69 -4.95 41.12
C VAL A 193 -18.92 -5.55 42.53
N TYR A 194 -17.87 -5.67 43.35
CA TYR A 194 -17.97 -5.97 44.79
C TYR A 194 -18.27 -4.75 45.66
N GLN A 195 -18.37 -3.53 45.10
CA GLN A 195 -18.97 -2.40 45.81
C GLN A 195 -20.49 -2.38 45.56
N PRO A 196 -21.31 -2.35 46.62
CA PRO A 196 -22.74 -2.44 46.47
C PRO A 196 -23.31 -1.14 45.89
N THR A 197 -24.39 -1.29 45.13
CA THR A 197 -25.42 -0.28 44.81
C THR A 197 -25.08 0.82 43.79
N ASN A 198 -25.09 0.46 42.50
CA ASN A 198 -25.62 1.35 41.44
C ASN A 198 -27.17 1.36 41.42
N LEU A 199 -27.79 1.40 42.60
CA LEU A 199 -29.23 1.64 42.70
C LEU A 199 -29.40 3.10 43.09
N SER A 200 -30.12 3.89 42.29
CA SER A 200 -30.36 5.29 42.64
C SER A 200 -31.07 5.36 44.00
N LEU A 201 -30.67 6.34 44.82
CA LEU A 201 -31.29 6.61 46.12
C LEU A 201 -32.83 6.70 46.00
N GLU A 202 -33.34 7.27 44.90
CA GLU A 202 -34.76 7.35 44.57
C GLU A 202 -35.44 5.97 44.49
N GLY A 203 -34.75 4.98 43.92
CA GLY A 203 -35.23 3.60 43.85
C GLY A 203 -35.34 2.98 45.24
N LEU A 204 -34.33 3.18 46.10
CA LEU A 204 -34.36 2.69 47.48
C LEU A 204 -35.48 3.34 48.30
N VAL A 205 -35.64 4.66 48.18
CA VAL A 205 -36.73 5.42 48.82
C VAL A 205 -38.11 4.89 48.40
N THR A 206 -38.25 4.46 47.15
CA THR A 206 -39.51 3.95 46.62
C THR A 206 -39.80 2.51 47.07
N TYR A 207 -38.81 1.61 47.02
CA TYR A 207 -39.03 0.18 47.25
C TYR A 207 -38.92 -0.26 48.71
N LEU A 208 -38.07 0.37 49.52
CA LEU A 208 -37.85 -0.06 50.92
C LEU A 208 -39.11 0.04 51.79
N PRO A 209 -39.93 1.11 51.72
CA PRO A 209 -41.20 1.18 52.46
C PRO A 209 -42.25 0.18 51.98
N ILE A 210 -42.12 -0.34 50.76
CA ILE A 210 -42.98 -1.41 50.24
C ILE A 210 -42.54 -2.76 50.82
N ILE A 211 -41.23 -3.02 50.86
CA ILE A 211 -40.65 -4.28 51.34
C ILE A 211 -40.80 -4.43 52.86
N TYR A 212 -40.55 -3.35 53.58
CA TYR A 212 -40.53 -3.32 55.03
C TYR A 212 -41.70 -2.54 55.61
N LYS A 213 -42.25 -3.04 56.72
CA LYS A 213 -43.24 -2.33 57.51
C LYS A 213 -42.56 -1.22 58.31
N GLU A 214 -43.15 -0.03 58.35
CA GLU A 214 -42.68 1.10 59.18
C GLU A 214 -41.21 1.44 58.92
N PHE A 215 -40.75 1.34 57.66
CA PHE A 215 -39.34 1.50 57.31
C PHE A 215 -38.75 2.82 57.82
N TRP A 216 -39.43 3.93 57.59
CA TRP A 216 -38.99 5.27 57.98
C TRP A 216 -39.07 5.57 59.48
N SER A 217 -39.72 4.70 60.27
CA SER A 217 -39.63 4.77 61.74
C SER A 217 -38.39 4.05 62.27
N THR A 218 -37.80 3.15 61.48
CA THR A 218 -36.68 2.28 61.86
C THR A 218 -35.34 2.81 61.35
N ILE A 219 -35.32 3.34 60.12
CA ILE A 219 -34.14 3.88 59.45
C ILE A 219 -34.43 5.33 59.08
N ARG A 220 -33.55 6.24 59.49
CA ARG A 220 -33.69 7.65 59.17
C ARG A 220 -33.23 7.96 57.73
N PRO A 221 -33.76 9.02 57.08
CA PRO A 221 -33.34 9.41 55.73
C PRO A 221 -31.84 9.67 55.57
N ASP A 222 -31.20 10.28 56.57
CA ASP A 222 -29.75 10.51 56.63
C ASP A 222 -28.95 9.21 56.73
N GLU A 223 -29.44 8.24 57.51
CA GLU A 223 -28.84 6.90 57.60
C GLU A 223 -28.95 6.15 56.27
N LEU A 224 -30.09 6.26 55.57
CA LEU A 224 -30.24 5.66 54.25
C LEU A 224 -29.26 6.25 53.23
N ALA A 225 -29.10 7.58 53.21
CA ALA A 225 -28.15 8.25 52.33
C ALA A 225 -26.71 7.77 52.58
N LEU A 226 -26.33 7.63 53.85
CA LEU A 226 -25.02 7.10 54.24
C LEU A 226 -24.82 5.65 53.77
N LEU A 227 -25.82 4.78 54.00
CA LEU A 227 -25.77 3.37 53.58
C LEU A 227 -25.73 3.21 52.06
N ALA A 228 -26.37 4.13 51.33
CA ALA A 228 -26.34 4.18 49.86
C ALA A 228 -25.11 4.91 49.30
N SER A 229 -24.16 5.35 50.14
CA SER A 229 -23.00 6.17 49.73
C SER A 229 -23.39 7.43 48.94
N SER A 230 -24.56 8.01 49.26
CA SER A 230 -25.09 9.22 48.65
C SER A 230 -24.86 10.43 49.56
N LEU A 231 -24.37 11.53 48.97
CA LEU A 231 -24.28 12.83 49.64
C LEU A 231 -25.64 13.55 49.72
N GLN A 232 -26.64 13.08 48.97
CA GLN A 232 -27.99 13.63 48.97
C GLN A 232 -28.85 12.87 49.98
N VAL A 233 -29.47 13.58 50.93
CA VAL A 233 -30.45 13.04 51.86
C VAL A 233 -31.83 13.05 51.18
N PRO A 234 -32.57 11.94 51.14
CA PRO A 234 -33.85 11.89 50.46
C PRO A 234 -34.92 12.67 51.23
N GLU A 235 -35.73 13.44 50.51
CA GLU A 235 -36.88 14.13 51.08
C GLU A 235 -38.04 13.15 51.31
N VAL A 236 -38.34 12.86 52.58
CA VAL A 236 -39.48 12.01 52.96
C VAL A 236 -40.62 12.92 53.43
N PRO A 237 -41.83 12.82 52.83
CA PRO A 237 -42.94 13.71 53.17
C PRO A 237 -43.39 13.48 54.62
N SER A 238 -43.55 14.58 55.36
CA SER A 238 -44.18 14.58 56.69
C SER A 238 -45.66 14.96 56.56
N PRO A 239 -46.61 14.17 57.08
CA PRO A 239 -46.45 12.96 57.90
C PRO A 239 -46.08 11.71 57.09
N ILE A 240 -45.30 10.81 57.68
CA ILE A 240 -44.94 9.51 57.09
C ILE A 240 -46.24 8.70 56.91
N ARG A 241 -46.60 8.45 55.65
CA ARG A 241 -47.76 7.61 55.31
C ARG A 241 -47.29 6.23 54.89
N GLU A 242 -47.85 5.23 55.54
CA GLU A 242 -47.69 3.84 55.14
C GLU A 242 -48.44 3.59 53.81
N PRO A 243 -47.84 2.82 52.88
CA PRO A 243 -48.49 2.48 51.62
C PRO A 243 -49.74 1.62 51.88
N SER A 244 -50.84 1.91 51.18
CA SER A 244 -52.05 1.10 51.29
C SER A 244 -51.87 -0.28 50.64
N ALA A 245 -52.71 -1.25 51.00
CA ALA A 245 -52.63 -2.61 50.46
C ALA A 245 -52.67 -2.65 48.91
N GLY A 246 -53.50 -1.81 48.28
CA GLY A 246 -53.54 -1.70 46.81
C GLY A 246 -52.25 -1.16 46.19
N VAL A 247 -51.55 -0.24 46.88
CA VAL A 247 -50.24 0.27 46.43
C VAL A 247 -49.17 -0.81 46.58
N ILE A 248 -49.22 -1.59 47.66
CA ILE A 248 -48.30 -2.72 47.89
C ILE A 248 -48.44 -3.76 46.77
N GLU A 249 -49.66 -4.13 46.37
CA GLU A 249 -49.87 -5.09 45.28
C GLU A 249 -49.34 -4.61 43.92
N VAL A 250 -49.56 -3.33 43.59
CA VAL A 250 -49.04 -2.73 42.36
C VAL A 250 -47.51 -2.71 42.39
N MET A 251 -46.92 -2.30 43.51
CA MET A 251 -45.47 -2.23 43.65
C MET A 251 -44.82 -3.61 43.70
N LYS A 252 -45.50 -4.63 44.23
CA LYS A 252 -45.08 -6.04 44.16
C LYS A 252 -44.94 -6.51 42.72
N LYS A 253 -45.93 -6.25 41.86
CA LYS A 253 -45.84 -6.57 40.43
C LYS A 253 -44.70 -5.82 39.76
N ARG A 254 -44.51 -4.54 40.10
CA ARG A 254 -43.42 -3.71 39.57
C ARG A 254 -42.05 -4.24 39.99
N LEU A 255 -41.90 -4.68 41.23
CA LEU A 255 -40.67 -5.28 41.75
C LEU A 255 -40.34 -6.60 41.04
N GLN A 256 -41.34 -7.45 40.80
CA GLN A 256 -41.18 -8.70 40.05
C GLN A 256 -40.80 -8.47 38.58
N ALA A 257 -41.25 -7.37 37.99
CA ALA A 257 -40.94 -6.99 36.62
C ALA A 257 -39.58 -6.28 36.44
N LEU A 258 -38.84 -5.99 37.53
CA LEU A 258 -37.51 -5.38 37.43
C LEU A 258 -36.49 -6.34 36.79
N PRO A 259 -35.48 -5.83 36.08
CA PRO A 259 -34.36 -6.64 35.60
C PRO A 259 -33.69 -7.43 36.76
N PRO A 260 -33.25 -8.68 36.52
CA PRO A 260 -32.64 -9.52 37.55
C PRO A 260 -31.45 -8.85 38.26
N SER A 261 -30.65 -8.05 37.53
CA SER A 261 -29.54 -7.27 38.10
C SER A 261 -29.99 -6.28 39.17
N GLN A 262 -31.11 -5.59 38.95
CA GLN A 262 -31.67 -4.62 39.90
C GLN A 262 -32.31 -5.32 41.10
N GLN A 263 -33.01 -6.44 40.90
CA GLN A 263 -33.55 -7.24 42.00
C GLN A 263 -32.44 -7.75 42.93
N THR A 264 -31.33 -8.23 42.37
CA THR A 264 -30.16 -8.68 43.13
C THR A 264 -29.50 -7.53 43.90
N GLN A 265 -29.41 -6.34 43.30
CA GLN A 265 -28.88 -5.16 43.98
C GLN A 265 -29.76 -4.71 45.16
N ILE A 266 -31.08 -4.67 44.99
CA ILE A 266 -32.01 -4.35 46.09
C ILE A 266 -31.88 -5.38 47.21
N ARG A 267 -31.81 -6.68 46.88
CA ARG A 267 -31.60 -7.74 47.88
C ARG A 267 -30.27 -7.60 48.63
N ALA A 268 -29.17 -7.35 47.91
CA ALA A 268 -27.87 -7.13 48.52
C ALA A 268 -27.87 -5.93 49.46
N PHE A 269 -28.56 -4.84 49.09
CA PHE A 269 -28.75 -3.67 49.96
C PHE A 269 -29.60 -3.99 51.20
N CYS A 270 -30.70 -4.73 51.03
CA CYS A 270 -31.52 -5.18 52.15
C CYS A 270 -30.73 -6.03 53.16
N GLN A 271 -29.76 -6.82 52.68
CA GLN A 271 -28.86 -7.62 53.53
C GLN A 271 -27.80 -6.78 54.25
N SER A 272 -27.41 -5.62 53.72
CA SER A 272 -26.43 -4.72 54.34
C SER A 272 -27.03 -3.75 55.36
N LEU A 273 -28.36 -3.80 55.60
CA LEU A 273 -29.02 -2.94 56.58
C LEU A 273 -28.61 -3.31 58.02
N PRO A 274 -28.17 -2.34 58.85
CA PRO A 274 -27.68 -2.59 60.20
C PRO A 274 -28.79 -3.04 61.18
N LYS A 275 -30.03 -2.63 60.93
CA LYS A 275 -31.24 -3.11 61.63
C LYS A 275 -32.14 -3.73 60.59
N GLN A 276 -32.43 -5.02 60.71
CA GLN A 276 -33.35 -5.71 59.80
C GLN A 276 -34.79 -5.30 60.16
N PRO A 277 -35.45 -4.45 59.36
CA PRO A 277 -36.82 -4.06 59.63
C PRO A 277 -37.74 -5.26 59.35
N GLN A 278 -38.96 -5.23 59.90
CA GLN A 278 -39.91 -6.32 59.68
C GLN A 278 -40.34 -6.36 58.21
N VAL A 279 -40.06 -7.48 57.52
CA VAL A 279 -40.51 -7.72 56.15
C VAL A 279 -42.03 -7.89 56.14
N ARG A 280 -42.71 -7.24 55.19
CA ARG A 280 -44.16 -7.44 54.97
C ARG A 280 -44.44 -8.85 54.46
N ALA A 281 -45.51 -9.48 54.94
CA ALA A 281 -45.87 -10.84 54.53
C ALA A 281 -46.07 -10.96 53.01
N GLU A 282 -46.61 -9.91 52.39
CA GLU A 282 -46.86 -9.80 50.95
C GLU A 282 -45.57 -9.81 50.12
N MET A 283 -44.44 -9.42 50.74
CA MET A 283 -43.12 -9.23 50.12
C MET A 283 -42.10 -10.32 50.51
N ALA A 284 -42.50 -11.30 51.33
CA ALA A 284 -41.64 -12.40 51.74
C ALA A 284 -41.06 -13.20 50.56
N PHE A 285 -41.79 -13.28 49.44
CA PHE A 285 -41.32 -13.94 48.21
C PHE A 285 -40.02 -13.34 47.64
N PHE A 286 -39.71 -12.08 47.96
CA PHE A 286 -38.57 -11.39 47.36
C PHE A 286 -37.23 -11.87 47.94
N PHE A 287 -37.24 -12.43 49.15
CA PHE A 287 -36.05 -12.92 49.84
C PHE A 287 -35.88 -14.44 49.79
N ASN A 288 -36.87 -15.16 49.25
CA ASN A 288 -36.81 -16.60 48.97
C ASN A 288 -36.29 -16.85 47.55
#